data_AF-A0A7R8CHF9-F1
#
_entry.id   AF-A0A7R8CHF9-F1
#
_cell.length_a   1.000
_cell.length_b   1.000
_cell.length_c   1.000
_cell.angle_alpha   90.00
_cell.angle_beta   90.00
_cell.angle_gamma   90.00
#
_symmetry.space_group_name_H-M   'P 1'
#
loop_
_entity.id
_entity.type
_entity.pdbx_description
1 polymer ?
#
loop_
_entity_poly.entity_id
_entity_poly.type
_entity_poly.pdbx_seq_one_letter_code
_entity_poly.pdbx_strand_id
1 'polypeptide(L)'
;MEEPHALVVFKPLNKITKQGKYLKNMTPQRRVEANTRERQRVHTITNAFDRLQSAIPSPNHSKQSKLSKLSVIKIATAYIMVLSRIIGYDYSIDGSTPSVDDCILNCKRLMESESRLKTKQLVL
;
A
#
# COMPACT_ATOMS: atom_id res chain seq x y z
N MET A 1 -20.63 10.75 71.70
CA MET A 1 -19.91 9.84 70.78
C MET A 1 -20.63 9.90 69.45
N GLU A 2 -19.85 10.30 68.46
CA GLU A 2 -20.05 10.26 67.01
C GLU A 2 -20.93 11.33 66.32
N GLU A 3 -20.18 12.28 65.75
CA GLU A 3 -20.46 13.34 64.80
C GLU A 3 -21.25 12.90 63.54
N PRO A 4 -22.11 13.76 62.95
CA PRO A 4 -22.65 13.52 61.62
C PRO A 4 -21.57 13.80 60.57
N HIS A 5 -21.12 12.74 59.89
CA HIS A 5 -20.17 12.80 58.79
C HIS A 5 -20.59 13.84 57.73
N ALA A 6 -19.74 14.85 57.57
CA ALA A 6 -19.87 15.90 56.57
C ALA A 6 -20.15 15.31 55.17
N LEU A 7 -21.20 15.81 54.52
CA LEU A 7 -21.47 15.57 53.10
C LEU A 7 -20.26 16.05 52.30
N VAL A 8 -19.46 15.11 51.80
CA VAL A 8 -18.41 15.39 50.83
C VAL A 8 -19.10 15.75 49.52
N VAL A 9 -19.35 17.04 49.31
CA VAL A 9 -19.79 17.56 48.01
C VAL A 9 -18.65 17.35 47.04
N PHE A 10 -18.73 16.27 46.26
CA PHE A 10 -17.86 16.06 45.10
C PHE A 10 -18.13 17.19 44.08
N LYS A 11 -17.32 18.25 44.13
CA LYS A 11 -17.18 19.15 42.99
C LYS A 11 -16.48 18.37 41.88
N PRO A 12 -17.05 18.25 40.67
CA PRO A 12 -16.33 17.65 39.58
C PRO A 12 -15.09 18.51 39.30
N LEU A 13 -13.91 17.88 39.35
CA LEU A 13 -12.68 18.47 38.84
C LEU A 13 -12.92 18.81 37.38
N ASN A 14 -13.00 20.11 37.10
CA ASN A 14 -13.14 20.67 35.78
C ASN A 14 -11.88 20.30 34.98
N LYS A 15 -11.91 19.14 34.31
CA LYS A 15 -10.85 18.76 33.38
C LYS A 15 -10.95 19.74 32.21
N ILE A 16 -10.12 20.77 32.24
CA ILE A 16 -9.80 21.58 31.06
C ILE A 16 -9.10 20.65 30.07
N THR A 17 -9.89 19.87 29.33
CA THR A 17 -9.41 19.15 28.17
C THR A 17 -9.30 20.18 27.05
N LYS A 18 -8.07 20.63 26.79
CA LYS A 18 -7.68 21.30 25.54
C LYS A 18 -7.87 20.42 24.29
N GLN A 19 -8.71 19.37 24.36
CA GLN A 19 -9.07 18.45 23.29
C GLN A 19 -10.48 18.71 22.73
N GLY A 20 -11.24 19.66 23.30
CA GLY A 20 -12.60 19.98 22.84
C GLY A 20 -12.69 20.77 21.53
N LYS A 21 -11.59 21.28 20.96
CA LYS A 21 -11.63 22.13 19.75
C LYS A 21 -11.56 21.34 18.44
N TYR A 22 -10.88 20.19 18.41
CA TYR A 22 -10.80 19.34 17.21
C TYR A 22 -12.04 18.46 17.02
N LEU A 23 -12.64 17.98 18.11
CA LEU A 23 -13.87 17.17 18.07
C LEU A 23 -15.11 17.98 17.72
N LYS A 24 -15.17 19.27 18.09
CA LYS A 24 -16.31 20.15 17.79
C LYS A 24 -16.46 20.48 16.29
N ASN A 25 -15.43 20.24 15.47
CA ASN A 25 -15.45 20.55 14.05
C ASN A 25 -15.68 19.31 13.14
N MET A 26 -15.75 18.11 13.71
CA MET A 26 -15.96 16.84 13.00
C MET A 26 -17.37 16.29 13.25
N THR A 27 -18.36 16.83 12.53
CA THR A 27 -19.71 16.27 12.54
C THR A 27 -19.71 14.85 11.94
N PRO A 28 -20.65 13.97 12.33
CA PRO A 28 -20.81 12.66 11.71
C PRO A 28 -20.89 12.72 10.18
N GLN A 29 -21.59 13.73 9.64
CA GLN A 29 -21.68 13.98 8.20
C GLN A 29 -20.31 14.26 7.57
N ARG A 30 -19.48 15.11 8.18
CA ARG A 30 -18.11 15.38 7.68
C ARG A 30 -17.22 14.14 7.71
N ARG A 31 -17.40 13.23 8.69
CA ARG A 31 -16.69 11.94 8.70
C ARG A 31 -17.14 11.03 7.57
N VAL A 32 -18.45 10.93 7.33
CA VAL A 32 -19.01 10.12 6.23
C VAL A 32 -18.52 10.62 4.87
N GLU A 33 -18.50 11.94 4.69
CA GLU A 33 -18.00 12.60 3.49
C GLU A 33 -16.49 12.33 3.31
N ALA A 34 -15.70 12.48 4.38
CA ALA A 34 -14.26 12.17 4.35
C ALA A 34 -13.99 10.70 4.01
N ASN A 35 -14.73 9.75 4.60
CA ASN A 35 -14.61 8.33 4.29
C ASN A 35 -14.99 8.01 2.84
N THR A 36 -15.99 8.71 2.30
CA THR A 36 -16.39 8.57 0.89
C THR A 36 -15.29 9.07 -0.04
N ARG A 37 -14.68 10.22 0.26
CA ARG A 37 -13.52 10.72 -0.48
C ARG A 37 -12.34 9.76 -0.42
N GLU A 38 -12.03 9.21 0.76
CA GLU A 38 -10.92 8.26 0.89
C GLU A 38 -11.19 6.96 0.12
N ARG A 39 -12.43 6.45 0.14
CA ARG A 39 -12.82 5.32 -0.73
C ARG A 39 -12.59 5.63 -2.21
N GLN A 40 -12.99 6.82 -2.68
CA GLN A 40 -12.78 7.22 -4.07
C GLN A 40 -11.28 7.33 -4.41
N ARG A 41 -10.46 7.86 -3.49
CA ARG A 41 -9.01 7.92 -3.64
C ARG A 41 -8.41 6.53 -3.77
N VAL A 42 -8.78 5.61 -2.87
CA VAL A 42 -8.31 4.22 -2.89
C VAL A 42 -8.77 3.50 -4.16
N HIS A 43 -10.01 3.71 -4.62
CA HIS A 43 -10.49 3.13 -5.86
C HIS A 43 -9.68 3.59 -7.07
N THR A 44 -9.36 4.89 -7.13
CA THR A 44 -8.49 5.45 -8.18
C THR A 44 -7.10 4.81 -8.17
N ILE A 45 -6.51 4.64 -6.98
CA ILE A 45 -5.20 4.00 -6.82
C ILE A 45 -5.25 2.54 -7.26
N THR A 46 -6.27 1.78 -6.86
CA THR A 46 -6.45 0.38 -7.25
C THR A 46 -6.58 0.27 -8.77
N ASN A 47 -7.39 1.11 -9.42
CA ASN A 47 -7.55 1.07 -10.87
C ASN A 47 -6.23 1.37 -11.61
N ALA A 48 -5.43 2.33 -11.12
CA ALA A 48 -4.10 2.59 -11.67
C ALA A 48 -3.16 1.40 -11.47
N PHE A 49 -3.27 0.73 -10.33
CA PHE A 49 -2.49 -0.45 -9.99
C PHE A 49 -2.83 -1.65 -10.89
N ASP A 50 -4.11 -1.88 -11.14
CA ASP A 50 -4.58 -2.95 -12.02
C ASP A 50 -4.13 -2.72 -13.46
N ARG A 51 -4.14 -1.46 -13.92
CA ARG A 51 -3.57 -1.08 -15.22
C ARG A 51 -2.07 -1.37 -15.30
N LEU A 52 -1.31 -1.03 -14.25
CA LEU A 52 0.11 -1.38 -14.18
C LEU A 52 0.32 -2.89 -14.23
N GLN A 53 -0.45 -3.65 -13.45
CA GLN A 53 -0.39 -5.10 -13.43
C GLN A 53 -0.72 -5.71 -14.80
N SER A 54 -1.70 -5.15 -15.52
CA SER A 54 -2.08 -5.59 -16.87
C SER A 54 -0.98 -5.40 -17.92
N ALA A 55 -0.11 -4.40 -17.73
CA ALA A 55 1.00 -4.10 -18.63
C ALA A 55 2.24 -4.98 -18.39
N ILE A 56 2.29 -5.73 -17.28
CA ILE A 56 3.39 -6.65 -17.00
C ILE A 56 3.29 -7.89 -17.91
N PRO A 57 4.37 -8.29 -18.59
CA PRO A 57 4.37 -9.48 -19.44
C PRO A 57 4.10 -10.73 -18.58
N SER A 58 3.16 -11.58 -19.00
CA SER A 58 2.88 -12.85 -18.32
C SER A 58 2.60 -13.95 -19.34
N PRO A 59 3.23 -15.14 -19.22
CA PRO A 59 2.97 -16.26 -20.13
C PRO A 59 1.58 -16.89 -19.95
N ASN A 60 0.85 -16.51 -18.90
CA ASN A 60 -0.53 -16.93 -18.69
C ASN A 60 -1.30 -15.84 -17.92
N HIS A 61 -2.34 -15.26 -18.51
CA HIS A 61 -3.18 -14.23 -17.89
C HIS A 61 -3.69 -14.63 -16.49
N SER A 62 -3.89 -15.93 -16.22
CA SER A 62 -4.35 -16.41 -14.92
C SER A 62 -3.34 -16.24 -13.78
N LYS A 63 -2.06 -16.02 -14.09
CA LYS A 63 -1.00 -15.76 -13.10
C LYS A 63 -0.87 -14.28 -12.76
N GLN A 64 -1.46 -13.40 -13.57
CA GLN A 64 -1.35 -11.96 -13.42
C GLN A 64 -2.09 -11.46 -12.17
N SER A 65 -3.31 -11.96 -11.93
CA SER A 65 -4.10 -11.70 -10.70
C SER A 65 -3.45 -12.26 -9.42
N LYS A 66 -2.40 -13.08 -9.55
CA LYS A 66 -1.69 -13.71 -8.42
C LYS A 66 -0.46 -12.93 -7.99
N LEU A 67 -0.12 -11.79 -8.55
CA LEU A 67 1.01 -10.98 -8.02
C LEU A 67 0.59 -10.17 -6.79
N SER A 68 1.52 -9.94 -5.85
CA SER A 68 1.29 -9.00 -4.74
C SER A 68 1.54 -7.56 -5.20
N LYS A 69 1.10 -6.56 -4.41
CA LYS A 69 1.36 -5.15 -4.76
C LYS A 69 2.86 -4.85 -4.87
N LEU A 70 3.66 -5.41 -3.95
CA LEU A 70 5.11 -5.24 -3.99
C LEU A 70 5.73 -5.95 -5.21
N SER A 71 5.25 -7.15 -5.53
CA SER A 71 5.73 -7.95 -6.66
C SER A 71 5.51 -7.21 -7.98
N VAL A 72 4.31 -6.67 -8.20
CA VAL A 72 3.99 -5.89 -9.40
C VAL A 72 4.92 -4.70 -9.55
N ILE A 73 5.20 -3.95 -8.47
CA ILE A 73 6.14 -2.82 -8.52
C ILE A 73 7.55 -3.29 -8.92
N LYS A 74 8.07 -4.35 -8.27
CA LYS A 74 9.42 -4.90 -8.57
C LYS A 74 9.54 -5.40 -10.01
N ILE A 75 8.52 -6.11 -10.50
CA ILE A 75 8.54 -6.65 -11.86
C ILE A 75 8.40 -5.51 -12.88
N ALA A 76 7.56 -4.51 -12.61
CA ALA A 76 7.40 -3.35 -13.48
C ALA A 76 8.71 -2.56 -13.61
N THR A 77 9.43 -2.32 -12.52
CA THR A 77 10.73 -1.63 -12.60
C THR A 77 11.76 -2.43 -13.38
N ALA A 78 11.82 -3.75 -13.19
CA ALA A 78 12.68 -4.62 -13.97
C ALA A 78 12.30 -4.64 -15.47
N TYR A 79 11.00 -4.61 -15.78
CA TYR A 79 10.53 -4.60 -17.16
C TYR A 79 10.81 -3.26 -17.86
N ILE A 80 10.66 -2.14 -17.16
CA ILE A 80 11.11 -0.82 -17.65
C ILE A 80 12.61 -0.88 -17.98
N MET A 81 13.45 -1.50 -17.14
CA MET A 81 14.87 -1.66 -17.43
C MET A 81 15.09 -2.46 -18.72
N VAL A 82 14.41 -3.60 -18.90
CA VAL A 82 14.48 -4.41 -20.13
C VAL A 82 14.16 -3.57 -21.36
N LEU A 83 13.01 -2.90 -21.37
CA LEU A 83 12.58 -2.08 -22.51
C LEU A 83 13.58 -0.96 -22.80
N SER A 84 14.08 -0.32 -21.75
CA SER A 84 15.09 0.74 -21.85
C SER A 84 16.39 0.25 -22.48
N ARG A 85 16.90 -0.92 -22.07
CA ARG A 85 18.10 -1.53 -22.64
C ARG A 85 17.91 -1.90 -24.11
N ILE A 86 16.73 -2.41 -24.50
CA ILE A 86 16.40 -2.75 -25.90
C ILE A 86 16.49 -1.51 -26.80
N ILE A 87 16.05 -0.35 -26.31
CA ILE A 87 16.09 0.91 -27.07
C ILE A 87 17.38 1.72 -26.85
N GLY A 88 18.38 1.14 -26.18
CA GLY A 88 19.73 1.72 -26.03
C GLY A 88 19.93 2.66 -24.84
N TYR A 89 18.93 2.86 -23.98
CA TYR A 89 19.11 3.61 -22.72
C TYR A 89 19.63 2.69 -21.61
N ASP A 90 20.32 3.26 -20.63
CA ASP A 90 20.67 2.58 -19.38
C ASP A 90 20.22 3.42 -18.19
N TYR A 91 19.47 2.78 -17.28
CA TYR A 91 19.00 3.37 -16.03
C TYR A 91 19.60 2.66 -14.79
N SER A 92 20.64 1.85 -14.98
CA SER A 92 21.36 1.22 -13.88
C SER A 92 21.97 2.30 -12.97
N ILE A 93 21.66 2.22 -11.67
CA ILE A 93 22.13 3.21 -10.69
C ILE A 93 23.64 3.10 -10.47
N ASP A 94 24.16 1.88 -10.61
CA ASP A 94 25.56 1.52 -10.41
C ASP A 94 26.42 1.65 -11.68
N GLY A 95 25.83 2.05 -12.81
CA GLY A 95 26.54 2.13 -14.09
C GLY A 95 27.00 0.77 -14.62
N SER A 96 26.38 -0.32 -14.18
CA SER A 96 26.74 -1.68 -14.59
C SER A 96 26.49 -1.95 -16.07
N THR A 97 25.65 -1.15 -16.74
CA THR A 97 25.32 -1.29 -18.17
C THR A 97 24.93 -2.72 -18.56
N PRO A 98 23.97 -3.35 -17.85
CA PRO A 98 23.67 -4.76 -18.03
C PRO A 98 23.27 -5.07 -19.48
N SER A 99 23.60 -6.26 -19.96
CA SER A 99 23.14 -6.68 -21.28
C SER A 99 21.61 -6.79 -21.30
N VAL A 100 21.03 -6.74 -22.50
CA VAL A 100 19.58 -6.95 -22.67
C VAL A 100 19.18 -8.33 -22.14
N ASP A 101 19.98 -9.36 -22.41
CA ASP A 101 19.74 -10.73 -21.97
C ASP A 101 19.75 -10.87 -20.44
N ASP A 102 20.69 -10.21 -19.76
CA ASP A 102 20.75 -10.20 -18.29
C ASP A 102 19.51 -9.53 -17.69
N CYS A 103 19.06 -8.43 -18.29
CA CYS A 103 17.83 -7.75 -17.87
C CYS A 103 16.61 -8.65 -18.05
N ILE A 104 16.48 -9.33 -19.19
CA ILE A 104 15.39 -10.26 -19.47
C ILE A 104 15.42 -11.41 -18.46
N LEU A 105 16.59 -11.98 -18.20
CA LEU A 105 16.76 -13.09 -17.26
C LEU A 105 16.39 -12.67 -15.84
N ASN A 106 16.80 -11.48 -15.40
CA ASN A 106 16.41 -10.94 -14.10
C ASN A 106 14.89 -10.72 -14.00
N CYS A 107 14.27 -10.13 -15.02
CA CYS A 107 12.82 -9.93 -15.06
C CYS A 107 12.07 -11.27 -14.99
N LYS A 108 12.51 -12.29 -15.75
CA LYS A 108 11.95 -13.65 -15.68
C LYS A 108 12.06 -14.27 -14.29
N ARG A 109 13.23 -14.18 -13.65
CA ARG A 109 13.45 -14.69 -12.28
C ARG A 109 12.50 -14.04 -11.28
N LEU A 110 12.30 -12.72 -11.37
CA LEU A 110 11.36 -11.99 -10.50
C LEU A 110 9.91 -12.44 -10.72
N MET A 111 9.48 -12.68 -11.96
CA MET A 111 8.14 -13.19 -12.24
C MET A 111 7.92 -14.60 -11.67
N GLU A 112 8.93 -15.46 -11.76
CA GLU A 112 8.85 -16.85 -11.30
C GLU A 112 8.87 -16.97 -9.77
N SER A 113 9.75 -16.22 -9.09
CA SER A 113 9.88 -16.29 -7.62
C SER A 113 8.59 -15.87 -6.92
N GLU A 114 7.94 -14.83 -7.43
CA GLU A 114 6.70 -14.28 -6.87
C GLU A 114 5.49 -15.21 -7.10
N SER A 115 5.53 -16.06 -8.14
CA SER A 115 4.50 -17.09 -8.37
C SER A 115 4.55 -18.24 -7.36
N ARG A 116 5.73 -18.51 -6.76
CA ARG A 116 5.96 -19.62 -5.82
C ARG A 116 5.66 -19.24 -4.37
N LEU A 117 5.77 -17.96 -4.01
CA LEU A 117 5.53 -17.48 -2.65
C LEU A 117 4.07 -17.63 -2.21
N LYS A 118 3.11 -17.58 -3.14
CA LYS A 118 1.69 -17.81 -2.81
C LYS A 118 1.32 -19.28 -2.61
N THR A 119 2.09 -20.24 -3.12
CA THR A 119 1.82 -21.67 -2.91
C THR A 119 2.22 -22.13 -1.49
N LYS A 120 3.21 -21.48 -0.87
CA LYS A 120 3.69 -21.85 0.48
C LYS A 120 2.82 -21.31 1.63
N GLN A 121 1.87 -20.43 1.38
CA GLN A 121 1.03 -19.82 2.42
C GLN A 121 -0.30 -20.57 2.66
N LEU A 122 -0.50 -21.74 2.03
CA LEU A 122 -1.68 -22.60 2.20
C LEU A 122 -1.41 -23.89 3.00
N VAL A 123 -0.29 -23.96 3.74
CA VAL A 123 0.00 -25.09 4.63
C VAL A 123 0.31 -24.57 6.03
N LEU A 124 -0.73 -24.11 6.74
CA LEU A 124 -0.83 -24.03 8.20
C LEU A 124 -2.30 -24.07 8.59
#